data_AF-A0AA89LPK6-F1
#
_entry.id   AF-A0AA89LPK6-F1
#
_cell.length_a   1.000
_cell.length_b   1.000
_cell.length_c   1.000
_cell.angle_alpha   90.00
_cell.angle_beta   90.00
_cell.angle_gamma   90.00
#
_symmetry.space_group_name_H-M   'P 1'
#
loop_
_entity.id
_entity.type
_entity.pdbx_description
1 polymer ?
#
loop_
_entity_poly.entity_id
_entity_poly.type
_entity_poly.pdbx_seq_one_letter_code
_entity_poly.pdbx_strand_id
1 'polypeptide(L)'
;MSTVDTSAAVRPAAPPAKPKTMLRRLLSHHEIATLLIMLHAPIGANAKPELPALQEAGLVEMVRSDMDAAPSFRLTENGTAVLKGLGYR
;
A
#
# COMPACT_ATOMS: atom_id res chain seq x y z
N MET A 1 -16.53 50.87 -11.16
CA MET A 1 -16.17 49.65 -11.90
C MET A 1 -14.82 49.17 -11.42
N SER A 2 -14.73 47.93 -10.92
CA SER A 2 -13.59 47.00 -11.07
C SER A 2 -13.79 45.81 -10.13
N THR A 3 -14.48 44.80 -10.64
CA THR A 3 -14.65 43.49 -10.03
C THR A 3 -13.39 42.67 -10.32
N VAL A 4 -12.62 42.33 -9.29
CA VAL A 4 -11.51 41.36 -9.44
C VAL A 4 -12.07 39.98 -9.14
N ASP A 5 -12.35 39.26 -10.21
CA ASP A 5 -12.75 37.86 -10.23
C ASP A 5 -11.53 37.00 -9.86
N THR A 6 -11.58 36.31 -8.72
CA THR A 6 -10.57 35.31 -8.34
C THR A 6 -11.12 33.92 -8.65
N SER A 7 -10.81 33.45 -9.85
CA SER A 7 -11.09 32.08 -10.28
C SER A 7 -10.07 31.13 -9.64
N ALA A 8 -10.45 30.54 -8.50
CA ALA A 8 -9.70 29.47 -7.86
C ALA A 8 -9.90 28.17 -8.66
N ALA A 9 -8.89 27.81 -9.44
CA ALA A 9 -8.83 26.59 -10.22
C ALA A 9 -9.09 25.35 -9.35
N VAL A 10 -10.23 24.71 -9.59
CA VAL A 10 -10.59 23.39 -9.04
C VAL A 10 -9.59 22.38 -9.59
N ARG A 11 -8.70 21.90 -8.74
CA ARG A 11 -7.85 20.75 -9.05
C ARG A 11 -8.75 19.53 -9.25
N PRO A 12 -8.67 18.80 -10.37
CA PRO A 12 -9.47 17.60 -10.54
C PRO A 12 -9.03 16.58 -9.49
N ALA A 13 -9.98 16.15 -8.66
CA ALA A 13 -9.80 15.05 -7.73
C ALA A 13 -9.32 13.82 -8.52
N ALA A 14 -8.23 13.21 -8.07
CA ALA A 14 -7.71 11.99 -8.66
C ALA A 14 -8.84 10.93 -8.70
N PRO A 15 -8.99 10.18 -9.81
CA PRO A 15 -10.04 9.19 -9.93
C PRO A 15 -9.93 8.15 -8.82
N PRO A 16 -11.05 7.66 -8.26
CA PRO A 16 -11.03 6.62 -7.24
C PRO A 16 -10.31 5.40 -7.80
N ALA A 17 -9.25 4.96 -7.10
CA ALA A 17 -8.52 3.76 -7.45
C ALA A 17 -9.51 2.60 -7.53
N LYS A 18 -9.71 2.06 -8.74
CA LYS A 18 -10.64 0.95 -8.99
C LYS A 18 -10.33 -0.16 -7.99
N PRO A 19 -11.32 -0.73 -7.28
CA PRO A 19 -11.08 -1.88 -6.42
C PRO A 19 -10.64 -3.05 -7.30
N LYS A 20 -9.32 -3.24 -7.40
CA LYS A 20 -8.73 -4.43 -8.01
C LYS A 20 -9.27 -5.59 -7.19
N THR A 21 -10.07 -6.42 -7.83
CA THR A 21 -10.75 -7.59 -7.27
C THR A 21 -9.80 -8.36 -6.35
N MET A 22 -9.91 -8.17 -5.04
CA MET A 22 -8.99 -8.71 -4.04
C MET A 22 -9.03 -10.25 -3.92
N LEU A 23 -9.90 -10.94 -4.67
CA LEU A 23 -10.32 -12.31 -4.32
C LEU A 23 -9.86 -13.44 -5.26
N ARG A 24 -8.99 -13.21 -6.26
CA ARG A 24 -8.68 -14.28 -7.25
C ARG A 24 -7.21 -14.53 -7.58
N ARG A 25 -6.25 -13.89 -6.90
CA ARG A 25 -4.83 -14.20 -7.08
C ARG A 25 -4.35 -15.07 -5.93
N LEU A 26 -3.86 -16.28 -6.24
CA LEU A 26 -3.17 -17.11 -5.28
C LEU A 26 -1.84 -16.43 -4.90
N LEU A 27 -1.62 -16.25 -3.59
CA LEU A 27 -0.34 -15.78 -3.09
C LEU A 27 0.66 -16.93 -3.14
N SER A 28 1.85 -16.63 -3.64
CA SER A 28 2.99 -17.56 -3.56
C SER A 28 3.47 -17.71 -2.11
N HIS A 29 4.19 -18.79 -1.82
CA HIS A 29 4.76 -19.02 -0.49
C HIS A 29 5.71 -17.90 -0.06
N HIS A 30 6.45 -17.29 -0.99
CA HIS A 30 7.34 -16.15 -0.69
C HIS A 30 6.55 -14.90 -0.29
N GLU A 31 5.45 -14.61 -0.98
CA GLU A 31 4.55 -13.52 -0.65
C GLU A 31 3.93 -13.71 0.75
N ILE A 32 3.43 -14.91 1.04
CA ILE A 32 2.89 -15.23 2.37
C ILE A 32 3.96 -15.06 3.44
N ALA A 33 5.17 -15.60 3.22
CA ALA A 33 6.29 -15.46 4.15
C ALA A 33 6.65 -14.00 4.40
N THR A 34 6.61 -13.16 3.37
CA THR A 34 6.86 -11.72 3.49
C THR A 34 5.79 -11.01 4.29
N LEU A 35 4.51 -11.31 4.05
CA LEU A 35 3.42 -10.78 4.88
C LEU A 35 3.55 -11.20 6.35
N LEU A 36 3.95 -12.45 6.61
CA LEU A 36 4.18 -12.96 7.98
C LEU A 36 5.33 -12.23 8.68
N ILE A 37 6.44 -11.99 8.00
CA ILE A 37 7.57 -11.23 8.57
C ILE A 37 7.12 -9.80 8.91
N MET A 38 6.27 -9.19 8.07
CA MET A 38 5.78 -7.83 8.26
C MET A 38 4.80 -7.66 9.43
N LEU A 39 4.31 -8.74 10.03
CA LEU A 39 3.56 -8.67 11.30
C LEU A 39 4.41 -8.11 12.45
N HIS A 40 5.73 -8.27 12.36
CA HIS A 40 6.64 -7.91 13.44
C HIS A 40 7.33 -6.56 13.22
N ALA A 41 7.56 -6.15 11.97
CA ALA A 41 8.17 -4.86 11.64
C ALA A 41 7.98 -4.48 10.17
N PRO A 42 8.02 -3.17 9.84
CA PRO A 42 8.15 -2.71 8.45
C PRO A 42 9.44 -3.25 7.79
N ILE A 43 9.39 -3.48 6.48
CA ILE A 43 10.53 -4.01 5.70
C ILE A 43 11.03 -2.93 4.72
N GLY A 44 12.34 -2.76 4.58
CA GLY A 44 12.91 -1.79 3.64
C GLY A 44 12.52 -2.06 2.17
N ALA A 45 12.41 -0.99 1.36
CA ALA A 45 11.88 -1.08 0.00
C ALA A 45 12.65 -2.02 -0.96
N ASN A 46 13.94 -2.25 -0.71
CA ASN A 46 14.81 -3.10 -1.53
C ASN A 46 15.08 -4.48 -0.90
N ALA A 47 14.39 -4.83 0.19
CA ALA A 47 14.72 -6.04 0.93
C ALA A 47 14.29 -7.33 0.21
N LYS A 48 13.23 -7.26 -0.62
CA LYS A 48 12.61 -8.44 -1.21
C LYS A 48 11.98 -8.16 -2.59
N PRO A 49 12.15 -9.08 -3.58
CA PRO A 49 11.68 -8.87 -4.96
C PRO A 49 10.15 -8.88 -5.12
N GLU A 50 9.40 -9.47 -4.19
CA GLU A 50 7.93 -9.58 -4.24
C GLU A 50 7.18 -8.32 -3.76
N LEU A 51 7.87 -7.34 -3.17
CA LEU A 51 7.25 -6.14 -2.60
C LEU A 51 6.44 -5.32 -3.63
N PRO A 52 6.90 -5.09 -4.87
CA PRO A 52 6.10 -4.40 -5.87
C PRO A 52 4.79 -5.12 -6.18
N ALA A 53 4.80 -6.45 -6.31
CA ALA A 53 3.60 -7.23 -6.59
C ALA A 53 2.60 -7.19 -5.42
N LEU A 54 3.11 -7.24 -4.18
CA LEU A 54 2.28 -7.09 -2.98
C LEU A 54 1.67 -5.69 -2.86
N GLN A 55 2.42 -4.65 -3.25
CA GLN A 55 1.93 -3.27 -3.27
C GLN A 55 0.85 -3.08 -4.35
N GLU A 56 1.07 -3.62 -5.55
CA GLU A 56 0.10 -3.59 -6.64
C GLU A 56 -1.22 -4.31 -6.30
N ALA A 57 -1.13 -5.36 -5.48
CA ALA A 57 -2.26 -6.10 -4.90
C ALA A 57 -2.90 -5.38 -3.71
N GLY A 58 -2.32 -4.27 -3.23
CA GLY A 58 -2.84 -3.48 -2.10
C GLY A 58 -2.71 -4.16 -0.75
N LEU A 59 -1.81 -5.15 -0.60
CA LEU A 59 -1.56 -5.86 0.66
C LEU A 59 -0.48 -5.19 1.52
N VAL A 60 0.39 -4.41 0.88
CA VAL A 60 1.40 -3.58 1.54
C VAL A 60 1.37 -2.17 0.97
N GLU A 61 1.84 -1.22 1.76
CA GLU A 61 2.00 0.17 1.33
C GLU A 61 3.38 0.69 1.70
N MET A 62 3.93 1.54 0.84
CA MET A 62 5.21 2.19 1.09
C MET A 62 5.00 3.38 2.02
N VAL A 63 5.79 3.44 3.08
CA VAL A 63 5.83 4.53 4.06
C VAL A 63 7.23 5.12 4.12
N ARG A 64 7.28 6.45 4.23
CA ARG A 64 8.49 7.20 4.59
C ARG A 64 8.22 7.87 5.92
N SER A 65 9.00 7.50 6.93
CA SER A 65 8.84 8.01 8.29
C SER A 65 9.39 9.42 8.43
N ASP A 66 10.51 9.70 7.77
CA ASP A 66 11.19 11.01 7.74
C ASP A 66 11.74 11.29 6.33
N MET A 67 12.04 12.56 6.04
CA MET A 67 12.60 13.00 4.75
C MET A 67 13.92 12.29 4.41
N ASP A 68 14.73 11.97 5.43
CA ASP A 68 16.03 11.32 5.28
C ASP A 68 15.99 9.79 5.51
N ALA A 69 14.84 9.25 5.92
CA ALA A 69 14.71 7.82 6.18
C ALA A 69 14.50 7.03 4.89
N ALA A 70 15.17 5.87 4.79
CA ALA A 70 14.94 4.95 3.69
C ALA A 70 13.47 4.51 3.65
N PRO A 71 12.84 4.45 2.46
CA PRO A 71 11.46 4.00 2.35
C PRO A 71 11.33 2.55 2.82
N SER A 72 10.23 2.28 3.52
CA SER A 72 9.88 0.95 3.99
C SER A 72 8.46 0.61 3.59
N PHE A 73 8.10 -0.66 3.67
CA PHE A 73 6.76 -1.17 3.46
C PHE A 73 6.17 -1.61 4.79
N ARG A 74 4.88 -1.37 4.96
CA ARG A 74 4.08 -1.93 6.06
C ARG A 74 2.83 -2.61 5.50
N LEU A 75 2.20 -3.45 6.32
CA LEU A 75 0.93 -4.09 5.97
C LEU A 75 -0.19 -3.05 5.85
N THR A 76 -1.05 -3.22 4.85
CA THR A 76 -2.35 -2.54 4.80
C THR A 76 -3.39 -3.34 5.58
N GLU A 77 -4.57 -2.77 5.76
CA GLU A 77 -5.73 -3.48 6.33
C GLU A 77 -6.06 -4.76 5.54
N ASN A 78 -5.94 -4.72 4.21
CA ASN A 78 -6.17 -5.88 3.34
C ASN A 78 -5.11 -6.97 3.56
N GLY A 79 -3.84 -6.58 3.68
CA GLY A 79 -2.74 -7.49 4.02
C GLY A 79 -2.97 -8.18 5.37
N THR A 80 -3.37 -7.41 6.37
CA THR A 80 -3.74 -7.94 7.69
C THR A 80 -4.95 -8.87 7.62
N ALA A 81 -5.97 -8.54 6.81
CA ALA A 81 -7.16 -9.39 6.64
C ALA A 81 -6.83 -10.75 6.01
N VAL A 82 -5.91 -10.79 5.04
CA VAL A 82 -5.42 -12.05 4.46
C VAL A 82 -4.77 -12.92 5.53
N LEU A 83 -3.88 -12.35 6.35
CA LEU A 83 -3.22 -13.08 7.43
C LEU A 83 -4.20 -13.59 8.49
N LYS A 84 -5.22 -12.79 8.83
CA LYS A 84 -6.34 -13.23 9.69
C LYS A 84 -7.11 -14.40 9.09
N GLY A 85 -7.37 -14.38 7.79
CA GLY A 85 -8.01 -15.49 7.06
C GLY A 85 -7.18 -16.78 7.07
N LEU A 86 -5.86 -16.67 7.21
CA LEU A 86 -4.93 -17.81 7.37
C LEU A 86 -4.77 -18.27 8.83
N GLY A 87 -5.41 -17.60 9.79
CA GLY A 87 -5.39 -17.97 11.22
C GLY A 87 -4.39 -17.21 12.08
N TYR A 88 -3.68 -16.22 11.54
CA TYR A 88 -2.73 -15.38 12.29
C TYR A 88 -3.45 -14.15 12.88
N ARG A 89 -3.17 -13.82 14.14
CA ARG A 89 -3.87 -12.77 14.90
C ARG A 89 -2.90 -11.91 15.70
#